data_AF-A0A259RQG7-F1
#
_entry.id   AF-A0A259RQG7-F1
#
_cell.length_a   1.000
_cell.length_b   1.000
_cell.length_c   1.000
_cell.angle_alpha   90.00
_cell.angle_beta   90.00
_cell.angle_gamma   90.00
#
_symmetry.space_group_name_H-M   'P 1'
#
loop_
_entity.id
_entity.type
_entity.pdbx_description
1 polymer ?
#
loop_
_entity_poly.entity_id
_entity_poly.type
_entity_poly.pdbx_seq_one_letter_code
_entity_poly.pdbx_strand_id
1 'polypeptide(L)'
;MIRGIRDVSAALGDGIKRPQPAELSTARVARKSLIARVPIRAGESFTTDNLTVMRPGTGLSPSGYWALLGKTARQDYPAGSLIID
;
A
#
# COMPACT_ATOMS: atom_id res chain seq x y z
N MET A 1 -1.54 9.95 -42.25
CA MET A 1 -2.92 10.07 -41.73
C MET A 1 -3.44 8.75 -41.14
N ILE A 2 -3.59 7.66 -41.92
CA ILE A 2 -4.19 6.39 -41.45
C ILE A 2 -3.42 5.73 -40.27
N ARG A 3 -2.08 5.71 -40.31
CA ARG A 3 -1.27 5.14 -39.20
C ARG A 3 -1.56 5.86 -37.88
N GLY A 4 -1.52 7.19 -37.88
CA GLY A 4 -1.84 7.99 -36.70
C GLY A 4 -3.25 7.74 -36.14
N ILE A 5 -4.25 7.52 -36.99
CA ILE A 5 -5.60 7.14 -36.53
C ILE A 5 -5.56 5.79 -35.81
N ARG A 6 -4.86 4.78 -36.38
CA ARG A 6 -4.75 3.45 -35.76
C ARG A 6 -3.97 3.49 -34.44
N ASP A 7 -2.89 4.26 -34.38
CA ASP A 7 -2.08 4.42 -33.18
C ASP A 7 -2.91 5.04 -32.04
N VAL A 8 -3.68 6.09 -32.34
CA VAL A 8 -4.60 6.73 -31.38
C VAL A 8 -5.69 5.76 -30.94
N SER A 9 -6.33 5.05 -31.88
CA SER A 9 -7.38 4.07 -31.57
C SER A 9 -6.87 2.95 -30.66
N ALA A 10 -5.63 2.47 -30.86
CA ALA A 10 -5.00 1.48 -29.97
C ALA A 10 -4.67 2.08 -28.59
N ALA A 11 -4.19 3.33 -28.55
CA ALA A 11 -3.83 4.02 -27.31
C ALA A 11 -5.03 4.34 -26.40
N LEU A 12 -6.24 4.49 -26.95
CA LEU A 12 -7.47 4.70 -26.16
C LEU A 12 -7.81 3.51 -25.26
N GLY A 13 -7.35 2.30 -25.61
CA GLY A 13 -7.62 1.09 -24.84
C GLY A 13 -9.10 0.68 -24.86
N ASP A 14 -9.55 0.06 -23.76
CA ASP A 14 -10.89 -0.55 -23.65
C ASP A 14 -11.88 0.24 -22.78
N GLY A 15 -11.46 1.41 -22.25
CA GLY A 15 -12.28 2.25 -21.39
C GLY A 15 -12.49 1.73 -19.96
N ILE A 16 -11.87 0.62 -19.56
CA ILE A 16 -12.05 0.04 -18.22
C ILE A 16 -11.02 0.64 -17.24
N LYS A 17 -11.49 1.29 -16.17
CA LYS A 17 -10.63 1.87 -15.13
C LYS A 17 -10.01 0.78 -14.26
N ARG A 18 -8.83 0.28 -14.65
CA ARG A 18 -8.02 -0.66 -13.87
C ARG A 18 -6.52 -0.43 -14.11
N PRO A 19 -5.64 -0.86 -13.18
CA PRO A 19 -4.22 -0.90 -13.45
C PRO A 19 -3.90 -1.80 -14.65
N GLN A 20 -3.01 -1.36 -15.51
CA GLN A 20 -2.39 -2.18 -16.53
C GLN A 20 -1.38 -3.14 -15.91
N PRO A 21 -1.10 -4.31 -16.52
CA PRO A 21 -0.16 -5.29 -15.98
C PRO A 21 1.21 -4.70 -15.63
N ALA A 22 1.71 -3.78 -16.46
CA ALA A 22 2.99 -3.08 -16.24
C ALA A 22 2.97 -2.15 -15.01
N GLU A 23 1.80 -1.63 -14.61
CA GLU A 23 1.67 -0.75 -13.46
C GLU A 23 1.69 -1.51 -12.12
N LEU A 24 1.48 -2.84 -12.13
CA LEU A 24 1.38 -3.64 -10.91
C LEU A 24 2.70 -3.69 -10.12
N SER A 25 3.84 -3.78 -10.81
CA SER A 25 5.16 -3.78 -10.16
C SER A 25 5.47 -2.42 -9.52
N THR A 26 5.22 -1.34 -10.25
CA THR A 26 5.33 0.03 -9.73
C THR A 26 4.41 0.23 -8.53
N ALA A 27 3.17 -0.28 -8.59
CA ALA A 27 2.24 -0.17 -7.48
C ALA A 27 2.77 -0.82 -6.19
N ARG A 28 3.40 -2.00 -6.26
CA ARG A 28 3.99 -2.66 -5.08
C ARG A 28 5.05 -1.81 -4.40
N VAL A 29 5.89 -1.11 -5.16
CA VAL A 29 6.99 -0.30 -4.60
C VAL A 29 6.51 1.12 -4.21
N ALA A 30 5.65 1.73 -5.02
CA ALA A 30 5.29 3.14 -4.90
C ALA A 30 4.10 3.40 -3.97
N ARG A 31 3.20 2.42 -3.77
CA ARG A 31 2.11 2.55 -2.80
C ARG A 31 2.67 2.53 -1.39
N LYS A 32 1.86 3.01 -0.44
CA LYS A 32 2.20 3.03 0.98
C LYS A 32 1.50 1.90 1.70
N SER A 33 2.05 1.54 2.85
CA SER A 33 1.51 0.62 3.84
C SER A 33 1.65 1.21 5.23
N LEU A 34 0.95 0.60 6.19
CA LEU A 34 1.15 0.85 7.62
C LEU A 34 2.49 0.25 8.06
N ILE A 35 3.26 1.05 8.77
CA ILE A 35 4.59 0.71 9.27
C ILE A 35 4.69 1.05 10.76
N ALA A 36 5.42 0.23 11.50
CA ALA A 36 5.80 0.53 12.87
C ALA A 36 6.78 1.72 12.91
N ARG A 37 6.37 2.84 13.51
CA ARG A 37 7.21 4.04 13.67
C ARG A 37 8.34 3.79 14.69
N VAL A 38 8.02 3.07 15.74
CA VAL A 38 8.92 2.61 16.81
C VAL A 38 8.71 1.11 17.00
N PRO A 39 9.56 0.39 17.74
CA PRO A 39 9.28 -1.01 18.04
C PRO A 39 7.94 -1.15 18.76
N ILE A 40 7.12 -2.11 18.32
CA ILE A 40 5.84 -2.48 18.93
C ILE A 40 5.96 -3.94 19.34
N ARG A 41 5.66 -4.28 20.59
CA ARG A 41 5.70 -5.67 21.06
C ARG A 41 4.36 -6.36 20.93
N ALA A 42 4.39 -7.69 20.82
CA ALA A 42 3.20 -8.51 20.95
C ALA A 42 2.47 -8.18 22.27
N GLY A 43 1.16 -7.96 22.19
CA GLY A 43 0.36 -7.52 23.35
C GLY A 43 0.24 -6.01 23.50
N GLU A 44 1.07 -5.19 22.83
CA GLU A 44 0.91 -3.74 22.84
C GLU A 44 -0.22 -3.29 21.90
N SER A 45 -0.84 -2.16 22.21
CA SER A 45 -1.87 -1.58 21.35
C SER A 45 -1.24 -0.75 20.24
N PHE A 46 -1.84 -0.79 19.05
CA PHE A 46 -1.52 0.15 17.99
C PHE A 46 -2.07 1.55 18.34
N THR A 47 -1.21 2.56 18.26
CA THR A 47 -1.51 3.94 18.61
C THR A 47 -1.11 4.90 17.49
N THR A 48 -1.53 6.14 17.61
CA THR A 48 -1.11 7.22 16.70
C THR A 48 0.40 7.47 16.75
N ASP A 49 1.03 7.16 17.88
CA ASP A 49 2.46 7.41 18.13
C ASP A 49 3.36 6.27 17.69
N ASN A 50 2.85 5.04 17.61
CA ASN A 50 3.64 3.88 17.20
C ASN A 50 3.38 3.43 15.75
N LEU A 51 2.35 3.96 15.08
CA LEU A 51 2.09 3.73 13.66
C LEU A 51 2.51 4.91 12.78
N THR A 52 2.86 4.59 11.54
CA THR A 52 3.09 5.57 10.47
C THR A 52 2.73 4.98 9.11
N VAL A 53 2.78 5.80 8.06
CA VAL A 53 2.42 5.44 6.69
C VAL A 53 3.60 5.70 5.76
N MET A 54 4.24 4.63 5.27
CA MET A 54 5.44 4.71 4.43
C MET A 54 5.36 3.70 3.28
N ARG A 55 6.24 3.83 2.28
CA ARG A 55 6.44 2.80 1.24
C ARG A 55 7.20 1.61 1.84
N PRO A 56 7.12 0.39 1.26
CA PRO A 56 6.37 -0.01 0.05
C PRO A 56 4.89 -0.30 0.33
N GLY A 57 4.15 -0.71 -0.72
CA GLY A 57 2.73 -1.06 -0.69
C GLY A 57 2.48 -2.56 -0.54
N THR A 58 3.38 -3.26 0.13
CA THR A 58 3.34 -4.72 0.33
C THR A 58 2.91 -5.14 1.73
N GLY A 59 2.68 -4.19 2.63
CA GLY A 59 2.05 -4.41 3.94
C GLY A 59 0.60 -3.94 3.96
N LEU A 60 0.02 -3.90 5.16
CA LEU A 60 -1.37 -3.50 5.37
C LEU A 60 -1.66 -2.10 4.80
N SER A 61 -2.78 -1.96 4.08
CA SER A 61 -3.16 -0.70 3.43
C SER A 61 -3.36 0.42 4.46
N PRO A 62 -2.95 1.67 4.16
CA PRO A 62 -3.21 2.82 5.04
C PRO A 62 -4.70 3.06 5.31
N SER A 63 -5.59 2.57 4.44
CA SER A 63 -7.04 2.60 4.67
C SER A 63 -7.47 1.82 5.92
N GLY A 64 -6.67 0.86 6.39
CA GLY A 64 -6.90 0.10 7.61
C GLY A 64 -6.52 0.84 8.90
N TYR A 65 -5.91 2.02 8.81
CA TYR A 65 -5.33 2.73 9.97
C TYR A 65 -6.32 2.88 11.13
N TRP A 66 -7.50 3.45 10.87
CA TRP A 66 -8.51 3.70 11.89
C TRP A 66 -9.06 2.43 12.53
N ALA A 67 -9.16 1.36 11.73
CA ALA A 67 -9.61 0.05 12.22
C ALA A 67 -8.53 -0.70 12.99
N LEU A 68 -7.28 -0.25 12.93
CA LEU A 68 -6.15 -0.86 13.62
C LEU A 68 -5.86 -0.18 14.96
N LEU A 69 -6.10 1.13 15.08
CA LEU A 69 -5.92 1.86 16.34
C LEU A 69 -6.69 1.21 17.50
N GLY A 70 -6.01 1.04 18.63
CA GLY A 70 -6.53 0.37 19.83
C GLY A 70 -6.57 -1.15 19.76
N LYS A 71 -6.28 -1.77 18.61
CA LYS A 71 -6.10 -3.23 18.54
C LYS A 71 -4.74 -3.63 19.08
N THR A 72 -4.69 -4.85 19.60
CA THR A 72 -3.48 -5.47 20.13
C THR A 72 -2.66 -6.09 19.01
N ALA A 73 -1.37 -5.78 18.96
CA ALA A 73 -0.40 -6.42 18.08
C ALA A 73 -0.25 -7.91 18.44
N ARG A 74 -0.34 -8.79 17.44
CA ARG A 74 -0.23 -10.25 17.66
C ARG A 74 1.22 -10.75 17.68
N GLN A 75 2.15 -9.90 17.26
CA GLN A 75 3.58 -10.21 17.17
C GLN A 75 4.40 -8.94 17.37
N ASP A 76 5.71 -9.12 17.52
CA ASP A 76 6.65 -8.02 17.59
C ASP A 76 6.88 -7.40 16.20
N TYR A 77 6.91 -6.07 16.15
CA TYR A 77 7.23 -5.28 14.97
C TYR A 77 8.43 -4.40 15.27
N PRO A 78 9.60 -4.63 14.63
CA PRO A 78 10.72 -3.70 14.69
C PRO A 78 10.34 -2.34 14.09
N ALA A 79 11.01 -1.26 14.52
CA ALA A 79 10.84 0.05 13.88
C ALA A 79 11.15 -0.04 12.38
N GLY A 80 10.30 0.58 11.55
CA GLY A 80 10.40 0.55 10.09
C GLY A 80 9.82 -0.71 9.43
N SER A 81 9.35 -1.70 10.20
CA SER A 81 8.77 -2.93 9.65
C SER A 81 7.31 -2.75 9.22
N LEU A 82 6.91 -3.49 8.19
CA LEU A 82 5.53 -3.51 7.69
C LEU A 82 4.61 -4.14 8.72
N ILE A 83 3.45 -3.51 8.95
CA ILE A 83 2.35 -4.17 9.63
C ILE A 83 1.68 -5.15 8.67
N ILE A 84 1.50 -6.40 9.08
CA ILE A 84 0.93 -7.49 8.28
C ILE A 84 -0.20 -8.23 9.00
N ASP A 85 -0.66 -7.69 10.14
CA ASP A 85 -1.72 -8.25 11.00
C ASP A 85 -3.11 -8.30 10.32
#